data_AF-M5EDB5-F1
#
_entry.id   AF-M5EDB5-F1
#
_cell.length_a   1.000
_cell.length_b   1.000
_cell.length_c   1.000
_cell.angle_alpha   90.00
_cell.angle_beta   90.00
_cell.angle_gamma   90.00
#
_symmetry.space_group_name_H-M   'P 1'
#
loop_
_entity.id
_entity.type
_entity.pdbx_description
1 polymer ?
#
loop_
_entity_poly.entity_id
_entity_poly.type
_entity_poly.pdbx_seq_one_letter_code
_entity_poly.pdbx_strand_id
1 'polypeptide(L)'
;MIYDFESTAKLAEHKIIRTKGKLSKNRDHGRKKSDNIDKLIEKITLLFPDHKRADKFLARIRKEKQRYIREQLLVIEKALEDKDSETITEALEYCIGNKTLQCQ
;
A
#
# COMPACT_ATOMS: atom_id res chain seq x y z
N MET A 1 -19.37 -19.47 9.28
CA MET A 1 -19.41 -20.93 9.13
C MET A 1 -18.42 -21.25 8.03
N ILE A 2 -17.32 -21.88 8.36
CA ILE A 2 -16.44 -22.49 7.37
C ILE A 2 -16.71 -23.98 7.51
N TYR A 3 -17.12 -24.61 6.41
CA TYR A 3 -17.31 -26.06 6.34
C TYR A 3 -16.05 -26.64 5.72
N ASP A 4 -15.46 -27.60 6.43
CA ASP A 4 -14.50 -28.56 5.87
C ASP A 4 -15.26 -29.88 5.67
N PHE A 5 -15.06 -30.52 4.52
CA PHE A 5 -15.88 -31.65 4.06
C PHE A 5 -15.31 -33.02 4.43
N GLU A 6 -14.09 -33.16 4.96
CA GLU A 6 -13.55 -34.49 5.26
C GLU A 6 -12.62 -34.47 6.49
N SER A 7 -13.18 -34.71 7.66
CA SER A 7 -12.62 -35.63 8.67
C SER A 7 -13.35 -35.44 10.01
N THR A 8 -13.92 -36.53 10.49
CA THR A 8 -14.64 -36.63 11.77
C THR A 8 -13.68 -36.60 12.97
N ALA A 9 -13.16 -35.43 13.31
CA ALA A 9 -12.48 -35.20 14.60
C ALA A 9 -12.79 -33.81 15.17
N LYS A 10 -13.46 -33.78 16.32
CA LYS A 10 -13.96 -32.59 17.03
C LYS A 10 -12.77 -31.84 17.67
N LEU A 11 -12.46 -30.61 17.24
CA LEU A 11 -11.21 -29.92 17.64
C LEU A 11 -11.31 -28.76 18.65
N ALA A 12 -12.49 -28.23 19.02
CA ALA A 12 -12.66 -27.39 20.23
C ALA A 12 -14.11 -26.91 20.41
N GLU A 13 -14.58 -26.84 21.65
CA GLU A 13 -15.79 -26.12 22.05
C GLU A 13 -15.42 -24.69 22.47
N HIS A 14 -15.79 -23.68 21.68
CA HIS A 14 -15.77 -22.29 22.12
C HIS A 14 -17.20 -21.81 22.39
N LYS A 15 -17.45 -21.47 23.65
CA LYS A 15 -18.71 -20.87 24.13
C LYS A 15 -18.91 -19.53 23.43
N ILE A 16 -19.85 -19.48 22.48
CA ILE A 16 -20.20 -18.27 21.74
C ILE A 16 -20.91 -17.31 22.71
N ILE A 17 -20.18 -16.31 23.20
CA ILE A 17 -20.74 -15.26 24.05
C ILE A 17 -21.56 -14.33 23.15
N ARG A 18 -22.88 -14.27 23.42
CA ARG A 18 -23.86 -13.42 22.74
C ARG A 18 -23.82 -11.98 23.26
N THR A 19 -22.75 -11.23 22.99
CA THR A 19 -22.75 -9.77 23.14
C THR A 19 -22.27 -9.09 21.87
N LYS A 20 -23.22 -8.64 21.04
CA LYS A 20 -23.01 -7.62 20.01
C LYS A 20 -22.83 -6.26 20.70
N GLY A 21 -21.89 -5.43 20.26
CA GLY A 21 -21.96 -4.00 20.56
C GLY A 21 -20.66 -3.19 20.43
N LYS A 22 -20.45 -2.61 19.24
CA LYS A 22 -19.55 -1.49 18.93
C LYS A 22 -18.07 -1.62 19.32
N LEU A 23 -17.27 -2.07 18.35
CA LEU A 23 -15.95 -1.50 18.15
C LEU A 23 -16.12 -0.06 17.64
N SER A 24 -16.30 0.89 18.55
CA SER A 24 -15.95 2.28 18.26
C SER A 24 -14.44 2.38 18.27
N LYS A 25 -13.78 1.87 17.21
CA LYS A 25 -12.38 2.22 16.95
C LYS A 25 -12.38 3.69 16.66
N ASN A 26 -11.83 4.44 17.62
CA ASN A 26 -11.72 5.89 17.58
C ASN A 26 -11.18 6.31 16.20
N ARG A 27 -12.01 7.01 15.42
CA ARG A 27 -11.71 7.50 14.06
C ARG A 27 -10.82 8.76 14.09
N ASP A 28 -10.25 9.10 15.25
CA ASP A 28 -9.65 10.40 15.55
C ASP A 28 -8.11 10.46 15.52
N HIS A 29 -7.44 9.48 14.90
CA HIS A 29 -6.00 9.61 14.56
C HIS A 29 -5.78 9.99 13.08
N GLY A 30 -6.72 10.75 12.51
CA GLY A 30 -6.70 11.16 11.11
C GLY A 30 -5.65 12.22 10.76
N ARG A 31 -5.06 12.91 11.75
CA ARG A 31 -4.34 14.18 11.50
C ARG A 31 -2.80 14.15 11.58
N LYS A 32 -2.16 12.98 11.64
CA LYS A 32 -0.69 12.87 11.50
C LYS A 32 -0.22 11.81 10.53
N LYS A 33 -1.14 11.02 9.97
CA LYS A 33 -0.80 10.00 8.97
C LYS A 33 -0.64 10.59 7.58
N SER A 34 -1.50 11.52 7.17
CA SER A 34 -1.42 12.23 5.88
C SER A 34 -0.09 12.94 5.71
N ASP A 35 0.33 13.71 6.72
CA ASP A 35 1.54 14.54 6.66
C ASP A 35 2.82 13.70 6.51
N ASN A 36 2.79 12.45 6.99
CA ASN A 36 3.89 11.51 6.84
C ASN A 36 3.92 10.90 5.43
N ILE A 37 2.75 10.69 4.80
CA ILE A 37 2.67 10.24 3.40
C ILE A 37 3.14 11.32 2.45
N ASP A 38 2.74 12.58 2.67
CA ASP A 38 3.15 13.69 1.81
C ASP A 38 4.67 13.88 1.84
N LYS A 39 5.30 13.83 3.03
CA LYS A 39 6.77 13.83 3.16
C LYS A 39 7.44 12.62 2.49
N LEU A 40 6.82 11.45 2.56
CA LEU A 40 7.36 10.24 1.93
C LEU A 40 7.27 10.34 0.39
N ILE A 41 6.20 10.90 -0.14
CA ILE A 41 6.05 11.21 -1.57
C ILE A 41 7.12 12.21 -2.01
N GLU A 42 7.33 13.30 -1.26
CA GLU A 42 8.40 14.27 -1.55
C GLU A 42 9.77 13.60 -1.56
N LYS A 43 10.09 12.79 -0.54
CA LYS A 43 11.37 12.06 -0.46
C LYS A 43 11.57 11.16 -1.68
N ILE A 44 10.58 10.37 -2.04
CA ILE A 44 10.67 9.45 -3.16
C ILE A 44 10.75 10.21 -4.49
N THR A 45 10.02 11.31 -4.63
CA THR A 45 10.08 12.17 -5.83
C THR A 45 11.49 12.68 -6.09
N LEU A 46 12.25 13.01 -5.04
CA LEU A 46 13.65 13.44 -5.14
C LEU A 46 14.63 12.32 -5.53
N LEU A 47 14.24 11.05 -5.41
CA LEU A 47 15.04 9.92 -5.88
C LEU A 47 14.91 9.70 -7.39
N PHE A 48 13.87 10.26 -8.01
CA PHE A 48 13.69 10.18 -9.46
C PHE A 48 14.44 11.31 -10.15
N PRO A 49 15.06 11.07 -11.32
CA PRO A 49 15.65 12.15 -12.11
C PRO A 49 14.59 13.08 -12.74
N ASP A 50 13.39 12.58 -13.07
CA ASP A 50 12.25 13.40 -13.52
C ASP A 50 11.19 13.53 -12.43
N HIS A 51 11.34 14.57 -11.61
CA HIS A 51 10.41 14.87 -10.51
C HIS A 51 8.97 15.07 -10.99
N LYS A 52 8.74 15.63 -12.19
CA LYS A 52 7.38 15.91 -12.69
C LYS A 52 6.65 14.63 -13.07
N ARG A 53 7.36 13.69 -13.69
CA ARG A 53 6.79 12.37 -14.01
C ARG A 53 6.60 11.52 -12.76
N ALA A 54 7.55 11.55 -11.84
CA ALA A 54 7.46 10.86 -10.57
C ALA A 54 6.25 11.33 -9.75
N ASP A 55 6.04 12.64 -9.63
CA ASP A 55 4.89 13.20 -8.89
C ASP A 55 3.56 12.73 -9.48
N LYS A 56 3.41 12.76 -10.82
CA LYS A 56 2.21 12.23 -11.49
C LYS A 56 1.99 10.74 -11.23
N PHE A 57 3.06 9.95 -11.23
CA PHE A 57 3.00 8.52 -10.98
C PHE A 57 2.59 8.22 -9.52
N LEU A 58 3.24 8.87 -8.55
CA LEU A 58 2.95 8.72 -7.12
C LEU A 58 1.54 9.20 -6.77
N ALA A 59 1.08 10.31 -7.39
CA ALA A 59 -0.29 10.80 -7.24
C ALA A 59 -1.32 9.77 -7.72
N ARG A 60 -1.02 9.06 -8.81
CA ARG A 60 -1.87 7.97 -9.32
C ARG A 60 -1.92 6.79 -8.36
N ILE A 61 -0.77 6.35 -7.83
CA ILE A 61 -0.71 5.28 -6.81
C ILE A 61 -1.50 5.68 -5.56
N ARG A 62 -1.37 6.94 -5.10
CA ARG A 62 -2.14 7.47 -3.96
C ARG A 62 -3.64 7.38 -4.19
N LYS A 63 -4.11 7.66 -5.41
CA LYS A 63 -5.52 7.60 -5.78
C LYS A 63 -6.03 6.16 -5.85
N GLU A 64 -5.25 5.25 -6.42
CA GLU A 64 -5.66 3.85 -6.62
C GLU A 64 -5.51 2.97 -5.36
N LYS A 65 -4.48 3.23 -4.56
CA LYS A 65 -4.10 2.41 -3.39
C LYS A 65 -4.08 3.23 -2.10
N GLN A 66 -5.07 4.12 -1.91
CA GLN A 66 -5.13 5.02 -0.73
C GLN A 66 -4.97 4.28 0.62
N ARG A 67 -5.52 3.07 0.75
CA ARG A 67 -5.41 2.27 1.99
C ARG A 67 -4.00 1.75 2.27
N TYR A 68 -3.19 1.50 1.24
CA TYR A 68 -1.86 0.85 1.32
C TYR A 68 -0.74 1.73 0.74
N ILE A 69 -0.97 3.04 0.63
CA ILE A 69 -0.05 3.96 -0.02
C ILE A 69 1.31 3.98 0.68
N ARG A 70 1.35 3.86 2.01
CA ARG A 70 2.61 3.86 2.77
C ARG A 70 3.47 2.67 2.38
N GLU A 71 2.90 1.48 2.36
CA GLU A 71 3.60 0.25 2.01
C GLU A 71 4.10 0.30 0.57
N GLN A 72 3.27 0.78 -0.37
CA GLN A 72 3.66 0.96 -1.77
C GLN A 72 4.83 1.92 -1.92
N LEU A 73 4.78 3.06 -1.22
CA LEU A 73 5.86 4.05 -1.22
C LEU A 73 7.16 3.48 -0.64
N LEU A 74 7.11 2.72 0.47
CA LEU A 74 8.30 2.08 1.05
C LEU A 74 8.91 1.03 0.12
N VAL A 75 8.10 0.28 -0.62
CA VAL A 75 8.59 -0.68 -1.62
C VAL A 75 9.26 0.06 -2.77
N ILE A 76 8.66 1.15 -3.25
CA ILE A 76 9.25 1.99 -4.30
C ILE A 76 10.58 2.59 -3.83
N GLU A 77 10.61 3.17 -2.63
CA GLU A 77 11.83 3.74 -2.04
C GLU A 77 12.99 2.73 -2.02
N LYS A 78 12.73 1.50 -1.54
CA LYS A 78 13.73 0.43 -1.53
C LYS A 78 14.11 -0.06 -2.92
N ALA A 79 13.20 -0.02 -3.88
CA ALA A 79 13.47 -0.43 -5.25
C ALA A 79 14.34 0.60 -6.00
N LEU A 80 14.32 1.86 -5.56
CA LEU A 80 15.15 2.95 -6.08
C LEU A 80 16.49 3.05 -5.36
N GLU A 81 16.57 2.57 -4.11
CA GLU A 81 17.81 2.43 -3.36
C GLU A 81 18.79 1.55 -4.17
N ASP A 82 20.00 2.07 -4.39
CA ASP A 82 21.06 1.41 -5.17
C ASP A 82 20.78 1.21 -6.68
N LYS A 83 19.89 1.99 -7.29
CA LYS A 83 19.65 1.98 -8.76
C LYS A 83 20.19 3.21 -9.47
N ASP A 84 20.69 2.99 -10.67
CA ASP A 84 21.12 4.05 -11.57
C ASP A 84 19.92 4.85 -12.11
N SER A 85 20.14 6.16 -12.28
CA SER A 85 19.11 7.10 -12.78
C SER A 85 18.48 6.68 -14.11
N GLU A 86 19.23 6.02 -14.99
CA GLU A 86 18.75 5.49 -16.27
C GLU A 86 17.75 4.35 -16.06
N THR A 87 18.09 3.39 -15.20
CA THR A 87 17.18 2.28 -14.83
C THR A 87 15.91 2.80 -14.16
N ILE A 88 16.04 3.81 -13.29
CA ILE A 88 14.89 4.45 -12.63
C ILE A 88 13.97 5.13 -13.65
N THR A 89 14.56 5.81 -14.64
CA THR A 89 13.80 6.49 -15.70
C THR A 89 13.06 5.49 -16.57
N GLU A 90 13.74 4.43 -17.00
CA GLU A 90 13.14 3.36 -17.81
C GLU A 90 12.02 2.64 -17.05
N ALA A 91 12.22 2.32 -15.77
CA ALA A 91 11.19 1.73 -14.92
C ALA A 91 9.98 2.67 -14.77
N LEU A 92 10.20 3.97 -14.59
CA LEU A 92 9.13 4.96 -14.49
C LEU A 92 8.35 5.08 -15.81
N GLU A 93 9.04 5.14 -16.95
CA GLU A 93 8.42 5.17 -18.27
C GLU A 93 7.62 3.90 -18.54
N TYR A 94 8.16 2.73 -18.18
CA TYR A 94 7.44 1.46 -18.24
C TYR A 94 6.17 1.50 -17.40
N CYS A 95 6.25 1.97 -16.15
CA CYS A 95 5.10 2.04 -15.23
C CYS A 95 4.02 3.04 -15.67
N ILE A 96 4.41 4.13 -16.36
CA ILE A 96 3.47 5.13 -16.87
C ILE A 96 2.86 4.67 -18.21
N GLY A 97 3.67 4.08 -19.09
CA GLY A 97 3.29 3.65 -20.44
C GLY A 97 2.46 2.36 -20.43
N ASN A 98 2.81 1.40 -19.57
CA ASN A 98 2.00 0.22 -19.37
C ASN A 98 0.86 0.54 -18.39
N LYS A 99 -0.37 0.57 -18.92
CA LYS A 99 -1.63 0.64 -18.16
C LYS A 99 -1.90 -0.59 -17.27
N THR A 100 -0.88 -1.32 -16.82
CA THR A 100 -1.03 -2.52 -15.99
C THR A 100 -0.45 -2.29 -14.62
N LEU A 101 -1.24 -1.63 -13.77
CA LEU A 101 -1.12 -1.74 -12.31
C LEU A 101 -1.60 -3.13 -11.89
N GLN A 102 -0.83 -4.17 -12.24
CA GLN A 102 -0.97 -5.50 -11.69
C GLN A 102 0.30 -5.80 -10.88
N CYS A 103 0.26 -5.44 -9.60
CA CYS A 103 1.02 -6.17 -8.59
C CYS A 103 0.36 -7.57 -8.49
N GLN A 104 1.06 -8.61 -8.91
CA GLN A 104 0.86 -9.96 -8.37
C GLN A 104 1.70 -10.12 -7.12
#